data_AF-A0A822G085-F1
#
_entry.id   AF-A0A822G085-F1
#
_cell.length_a   1.000
_cell.length_b   1.000
_cell.length_c   1.000
_cell.angle_alpha   90.00
_cell.angle_beta   90.00
_cell.angle_gamma   90.00
#
_symmetry.space_group_name_H-M   'P 1'
#
loop_
_entity.id
_entity.type
_entity.pdbx_description
1 polymer ?
#
loop_
_entity_poly.entity_id
_entity_poly.type
_entity_poly.pdbx_seq_one_letter_code
_entity_poly.pdbx_strand_id
1 'polypeptide(L)'
;TIISNIGCCGLTMDNDGLLYVVDFDKHEVRRYRIGEHEGTVVAGGNGEGNHCDQLNNPTYVFVDQDHSVYVSDENNYRVMKWMKDAKQGIVVAGGKNKGNGPTQLSNPYGIFVDQSGSVYVADYANDRITRWRQGSL
;
A
#
# COMPACT_ATOMS: atom_id res chain seq x y z
N THR A 1 19.39 2.56 15.34
CA THR A 1 18.44 3.68 15.51
C THR A 1 17.06 3.13 15.74
N ILE A 2 16.29 3.69 16.68
CA ILE A 2 14.90 3.31 16.94
C ILE A 2 14.02 4.35 16.25
N ILE A 3 13.07 3.90 15.42
CA ILE A 3 11.95 4.68 14.93
C ILE A 3 10.78 4.40 15.87
N SER A 4 10.16 5.43 16.43
CA SER A 4 9.11 5.32 17.47
C SER A 4 7.89 6.17 17.12
N ASN A 5 6.78 5.97 17.84
CA ASN A 5 5.50 6.68 17.64
C ASN A 5 4.87 6.45 16.25
N ILE A 6 4.97 5.22 15.75
CA ILE A 6 4.34 4.78 14.50
C ILE A 6 3.52 3.55 14.84
N GLY A 7 2.26 3.51 14.39
CA GLY A 7 1.41 2.33 14.43
C GLY A 7 1.88 1.30 13.39
N CYS A 8 3.10 0.78 13.56
CA CYS A 8 3.77 -0.01 12.53
C CYS A 8 3.09 -1.38 12.36
N CYS A 9 2.46 -1.60 11.21
CA CYS A 9 1.84 -2.88 10.86
C CYS A 9 2.50 -3.56 9.64
N GLY A 10 3.30 -2.84 8.86
CA GLY A 10 4.00 -3.37 7.69
C GLY A 10 5.23 -2.54 7.34
N LEU A 11 6.26 -3.18 6.79
CA LEU A 11 7.48 -2.52 6.35
C LEU A 11 8.06 -3.19 5.09
N THR A 12 8.79 -2.40 4.31
CA THR A 12 9.62 -2.88 3.20
C THR A 12 10.84 -1.98 3.02
N MET A 13 11.82 -2.42 2.24
CA MET A 13 13.01 -1.64 1.89
C MET A 13 13.17 -1.63 0.38
N ASP A 14 13.52 -0.47 -0.19
CA ASP A 14 13.87 -0.37 -1.60
C ASP A 14 15.34 -0.71 -1.86
N ASN A 15 15.75 -0.72 -3.14
CA ASN A 15 17.11 -1.05 -3.54
C ASN A 15 18.14 0.03 -3.15
N ASP A 16 17.69 1.24 -2.79
CA ASP A 16 18.54 2.32 -2.29
C ASP A 16 18.73 2.26 -0.77
N GLY A 17 18.10 1.29 -0.10
CA GLY A 17 18.15 1.09 1.34
C GLY A 17 17.23 2.04 2.13
N LEU A 18 16.23 2.63 1.49
CA LEU A 18 15.20 3.43 2.16
C LEU A 18 14.15 2.50 2.74
N LEU A 19 13.84 2.69 4.03
CA LEU A 19 12.83 1.93 4.75
C LEU A 19 11.45 2.59 4.58
N TYR A 20 10.46 1.83 4.18
CA TYR A 20 9.08 2.25 4.06
C TYR A 20 8.27 1.54 5.14
N VAL A 21 7.49 2.30 5.89
CA VAL A 21 6.71 1.81 7.02
C VAL A 21 5.27 2.27 6.86
N VAL A 22 4.33 1.36 7.06
CA VAL A 22 2.91 1.69 7.19
C VAL A 22 2.67 2.20 8.59
N ASP A 23 2.18 3.44 8.70
CA ASP A 23 1.69 4.01 9.95
C ASP A 23 0.17 3.84 9.99
N PHE A 24 -0.27 2.75 10.62
CA PHE A 24 -1.67 2.37 10.71
C PHE A 24 -2.51 3.46 11.39
N ASP A 25 -2.00 4.05 12.47
CA ASP A 25 -2.70 5.06 13.28
C ASP A 25 -2.87 6.39 12.55
N LYS A 26 -2.05 6.63 11.51
CA LYS A 26 -2.08 7.84 10.70
C LYS A 26 -2.65 7.63 9.30
N HIS A 27 -2.98 6.38 8.95
CA HIS A 27 -3.47 6.01 7.62
C HIS A 27 -2.53 6.48 6.50
N GLU A 28 -1.24 6.22 6.65
CA GLU A 28 -0.22 6.67 5.70
C GLU A 28 0.97 5.71 5.60
N VAL A 29 1.80 5.91 4.58
CA VAL A 29 3.11 5.27 4.46
C VAL A 29 4.19 6.33 4.58
N ARG A 30 5.17 6.06 5.44
CA ARG A 30 6.34 6.91 5.65
C ARG A 30 7.61 6.24 5.15
N ARG A 31 8.47 7.03 4.53
CA ARG A 31 9.80 6.64 4.06
C ARG A 31 10.88 7.26 4.95
N TYR A 32 11.88 6.46 5.32
CA TYR A 32 13.00 6.82 6.18
C TYR A 32 14.32 6.48 5.50
N ARG A 33 15.30 7.38 5.62
CA ARG A 33 16.71 6.95 5.50
C ARG A 33 17.12 6.28 6.80
N ILE A 34 17.88 5.20 6.71
CA ILE A 34 18.42 4.53 7.91
C ILE A 34 19.25 5.53 8.71
N GLY A 35 18.86 5.72 9.98
CA GLY A 35 19.48 6.69 10.88
C GLY A 35 18.63 7.94 11.14
N GLU A 36 17.63 8.24 10.30
CA GLU A 36 16.68 9.33 10.53
C GLU A 36 15.61 8.95 11.56
N HIS A 37 15.07 9.96 12.25
CA HIS A 37 14.00 9.81 13.23
C HIS A 37 12.64 10.30 12.70
N GLU A 38 12.64 11.11 11.65
CA GLU A 38 11.44 11.65 11.01
C GLU A 38 11.33 11.12 9.59
N GLY A 39 10.18 10.56 9.25
CA GLY A 39 9.92 9.98 7.93
C GLY A 39 9.12 10.93 7.04
N THR A 40 9.37 10.86 5.73
CA THR A 40 8.58 11.58 4.73
C THR A 40 7.34 10.79 4.37
N VAL A 41 6.16 11.42 4.36
CA VAL A 41 4.93 10.78 3.86
C VAL A 41 5.02 10.58 2.35
N VAL A 42 4.77 9.36 1.88
CA VAL A 42 4.87 8.96 0.46
C VAL A 42 3.59 8.34 -0.10
N ALA A 43 2.62 8.00 0.75
CA ALA A 43 1.27 7.59 0.35
C ALA A 43 0.29 7.91 1.50
N GLY A 44 -0.95 8.30 1.16
CA GLY A 44 -1.91 8.79 2.15
C GLY A 44 -1.51 10.15 2.73
N GLY A 45 -1.72 10.33 4.04
CA GLY A 45 -1.33 11.53 4.78
C GLY A 45 -2.39 12.63 4.86
N ASN A 46 -3.56 12.43 4.23
CA ASN A 46 -4.69 13.35 4.26
C ASN A 46 -5.86 12.81 5.12
N GLY A 47 -5.52 12.04 6.16
CA GLY A 47 -6.46 11.42 7.09
C GLY A 47 -7.12 10.16 6.55
N GLU A 48 -7.96 9.55 7.39
CA GLU A 48 -8.77 8.38 7.03
C GLU A 48 -9.78 8.75 5.93
N GLY A 49 -9.86 7.93 4.88
CA GLY A 49 -10.88 8.10 3.85
C GLY A 49 -10.63 7.24 2.62
N ASN A 50 -11.42 7.48 1.57
CA ASN A 50 -11.39 6.70 0.33
C ASN A 50 -11.03 7.53 -0.91
N HIS A 51 -10.68 8.81 -0.75
CA HIS A 51 -10.19 9.63 -1.84
C HIS A 51 -8.82 9.12 -2.34
N CYS A 52 -8.36 9.60 -3.51
CA CYS A 52 -7.13 9.12 -4.15
C CYS A 52 -5.84 9.53 -3.41
N ASP A 53 -5.92 10.40 -2.42
CA ASP A 53 -4.83 10.81 -1.51
C ASP A 53 -5.05 10.36 -0.06
N GLN A 54 -6.06 9.52 0.18
CA GLN A 54 -6.40 8.99 1.49
C GLN A 54 -6.29 7.47 1.50
N LEU A 55 -6.08 6.93 2.70
CA LEU A 55 -6.10 5.51 3.01
C LEU A 55 -7.06 5.29 4.19
N ASN A 56 -7.51 4.06 4.38
CA ASN A 56 -8.31 3.63 5.52
C ASN A 56 -7.80 2.26 6.00
N ASN A 57 -7.19 2.26 7.18
CA ASN A 57 -6.51 1.12 7.78
C ASN A 57 -5.55 0.42 6.80
N PRO A 58 -4.49 1.10 6.31
CA PRO A 58 -3.52 0.44 5.47
C PRO A 58 -2.77 -0.65 6.24
N THR A 59 -2.52 -1.80 5.61
CA THR A 59 -1.97 -2.99 6.30
C THR A 59 -0.58 -3.41 5.83
N TYR A 60 -0.25 -3.13 4.57
CA TYR A 60 0.99 -3.58 3.97
C TYR A 60 1.49 -2.60 2.92
N VAL A 61 2.81 -2.60 2.72
CA VAL A 61 3.49 -1.78 1.71
C VAL A 61 4.44 -2.62 0.88
N PHE A 62 4.43 -2.40 -0.44
CA PHE A 62 5.43 -2.88 -1.38
C PHE A 62 6.00 -1.69 -2.16
N VAL A 63 7.28 -1.73 -2.51
CA VAL A 63 7.94 -0.70 -3.33
C VAL A 63 8.60 -1.37 -4.53
N ASP A 64 8.31 -0.89 -5.73
CA ASP A 64 8.94 -1.39 -6.96
C ASP A 64 10.26 -0.68 -7.29
N GLN A 65 10.92 -1.12 -8.36
CA GLN A 65 12.22 -0.58 -8.79
C GLN A 65 12.15 0.89 -9.25
N ASP A 66 10.97 1.39 -9.58
CA ASP A 66 10.73 2.80 -9.95
C ASP A 66 10.39 3.66 -8.72
N HIS A 67 10.52 3.10 -7.50
CA HIS A 67 10.08 3.66 -6.23
C HIS A 67 8.58 3.99 -6.16
N SER A 68 7.76 3.27 -6.94
CA SER A 68 6.31 3.36 -6.75
C SER A 68 5.91 2.59 -5.50
N VAL A 69 5.01 3.18 -4.72
CA VAL A 69 4.52 2.62 -3.45
C VAL A 69 3.16 1.98 -3.69
N TYR A 70 3.04 0.70 -3.34
CA TYR A 70 1.79 -0.06 -3.39
C TYR A 70 1.33 -0.31 -1.96
N VAL A 71 0.06 -0.03 -1.67
CA VAL A 71 -0.49 -0.10 -0.32
C VAL A 71 -1.78 -0.89 -0.33
N SER A 72 -1.88 -1.87 0.57
CA SER A 72 -3.15 -2.55 0.86
C SER A 72 -3.98 -1.63 1.72
N ASP A 73 -5.07 -1.13 1.15
CA ASP A 73 -5.99 -0.19 1.78
C ASP A 73 -7.22 -0.97 2.25
N GLU A 74 -7.09 -1.60 3.42
CA GLU A 74 -7.89 -2.74 3.86
C GLU A 74 -9.39 -2.44 3.89
N ASN A 75 -9.77 -1.35 4.56
CA ASN A 75 -11.17 -0.98 4.76
C ASN A 75 -11.82 -0.40 3.50
N ASN A 76 -10.99 0.01 2.53
CA ASN A 76 -11.45 0.43 1.21
C ASN A 76 -11.43 -0.72 0.17
N TYR A 77 -11.05 -1.94 0.58
CA TYR A 77 -11.08 -3.15 -0.26
C TYR A 77 -10.30 -2.98 -1.57
N ARG A 78 -9.15 -2.32 -1.50
CA ARG A 78 -8.37 -1.96 -2.69
C ARG A 78 -6.87 -2.04 -2.44
N VAL A 79 -6.12 -2.12 -3.53
CA VAL A 79 -4.70 -1.80 -3.55
C VAL A 79 -4.50 -0.50 -4.30
N MET A 80 -3.81 0.43 -3.66
CA MET A 80 -3.47 1.73 -4.22
C MET A 80 -2.00 1.75 -4.64
N LYS A 81 -1.68 2.42 -5.76
CA LYS A 81 -0.33 2.69 -6.22
C LYS A 81 -0.07 4.20 -6.27
N TRP A 82 0.96 4.68 -5.60
CA TRP A 82 1.55 6.01 -5.82
C TRP A 82 2.81 5.87 -6.65
N MET A 83 2.89 6.61 -7.76
CA MET A 83 4.17 6.80 -8.45
C MET A 83 5.08 7.68 -7.58
N LYS A 84 6.39 7.60 -7.78
CA LYS A 84 7.37 8.42 -7.07
C LYS A 84 6.96 9.91 -7.12
N ASP A 85 6.92 10.54 -5.96
CA ASP A 85 6.57 11.95 -5.74
C ASP A 85 5.14 12.37 -6.13
N ALA A 86 4.27 11.42 -6.49
CA ALA A 86 2.87 11.69 -6.79
C ALA A 86 2.10 12.16 -5.54
N LYS A 87 1.15 13.08 -5.72
CA LYS A 87 0.27 13.56 -4.64
C LYS A 87 -0.97 12.69 -4.43
N GLN A 88 -1.33 11.90 -5.45
CA GLN A 88 -2.48 11.02 -5.45
C GLN A 88 -2.07 9.68 -6.03
N GLY A 89 -2.70 8.62 -5.53
CA GLY A 89 -2.54 7.27 -6.02
C GLY A 89 -3.62 6.91 -7.02
N ILE A 90 -3.45 5.72 -7.60
CA ILE A 90 -4.42 5.09 -8.48
C ILE A 90 -4.78 3.72 -7.93
N VAL A 91 -6.02 3.29 -8.11
CA VAL A 91 -6.45 1.93 -7.79
C VAL A 91 -5.84 0.98 -8.82
N VAL A 92 -5.16 -0.06 -8.36
CA VAL A 92 -4.55 -1.11 -9.21
C VAL A 92 -5.14 -2.50 -8.97
N ALA A 93 -5.91 -2.68 -7.90
CA ALA A 93 -6.72 -3.87 -7.65
C ALA A 93 -7.90 -3.50 -6.74
N GLY A 94 -9.06 -4.13 -6.95
CA GLY A 94 -10.27 -3.90 -6.16
C GLY A 94 -10.86 -2.50 -6.34
N GLY A 95 -11.24 -1.85 -5.24
CA GLY A 95 -11.81 -0.48 -5.24
C GLY A 95 -13.30 -0.38 -5.56
N LYS A 96 -13.99 -1.53 -5.63
CA LYS A 96 -15.45 -1.63 -5.63
C LYS A 96 -15.94 -1.96 -4.21
N ASN A 97 -17.17 -2.43 -4.10
CA ASN A 97 -17.66 -3.00 -2.85
C ASN A 97 -16.86 -4.25 -2.48
N LYS A 98 -16.72 -4.49 -1.17
CA LYS A 98 -16.29 -5.76 -0.60
C LYS A 98 -16.99 -6.94 -1.28
N GLY A 99 -16.23 -7.98 -1.61
CA GLY A 99 -16.78 -9.21 -2.17
C GLY A 99 -15.69 -10.15 -2.68
N ASN A 100 -16.11 -11.22 -3.33
CA ASN A 100 -15.24 -12.28 -3.85
C ASN A 100 -15.30 -12.40 -5.39
N GLY A 101 -15.96 -11.45 -6.07
CA GLY A 101 -15.97 -11.37 -7.52
C GLY A 101 -14.57 -11.19 -8.13
N PRO A 102 -14.45 -11.31 -9.47
CA PRO A 102 -13.17 -11.23 -10.16
C PRO A 102 -12.51 -9.85 -10.08
N THR A 103 -13.28 -8.81 -9.77
CA THR A 103 -12.79 -7.43 -9.59
C THR A 103 -13.01 -6.90 -8.17
N GLN A 104 -13.24 -7.80 -7.21
CA GLN A 104 -13.49 -7.44 -5.81
C GLN A 104 -12.43 -8.04 -4.90
N LEU A 105 -12.17 -7.34 -3.80
CA LEU A 105 -11.34 -7.80 -2.69
C LEU A 105 -12.17 -7.72 -1.39
N SER A 106 -11.67 -8.38 -0.36
CA SER A 106 -12.20 -8.36 0.99
C SER A 106 -11.03 -8.40 1.96
N ASN A 107 -10.77 -7.26 2.60
CA ASN A 107 -9.68 -7.04 3.55
C ASN A 107 -8.30 -7.42 2.95
N PRO A 108 -7.82 -6.77 1.87
CA PRO A 108 -6.51 -7.06 1.31
C PRO A 108 -5.38 -6.85 2.31
N TYR A 109 -4.38 -7.73 2.30
CA TYR A 109 -3.28 -7.72 3.27
C TYR A 109 -1.91 -7.69 2.58
N GLY A 110 -1.24 -8.83 2.39
CA GLY A 110 0.06 -8.88 1.70
C GLY A 110 -0.03 -8.54 0.21
N ILE A 111 0.98 -7.81 -0.29
CA ILE A 111 1.14 -7.48 -1.71
C ILE A 111 2.51 -7.93 -2.21
N PHE A 112 2.53 -8.45 -3.44
CA PHE A 112 3.76 -8.60 -4.22
C PHE A 112 3.51 -8.10 -5.65
N VAL A 113 4.49 -7.42 -6.25
CA VAL A 113 4.41 -6.97 -7.64
C VAL A 113 5.57 -7.60 -8.42
N ASP A 114 5.26 -8.29 -9.50
CA ASP A 114 6.30 -8.89 -10.35
C ASP A 114 6.88 -7.89 -11.36
N GLN A 115 7.94 -8.30 -12.07
CA GLN A 115 8.60 -7.46 -13.08
C GLN A 115 7.71 -7.06 -14.26
N SER A 116 6.58 -7.75 -14.48
CA SER A 116 5.59 -7.39 -15.50
C SER A 116 4.60 -6.34 -15.01
N GLY A 117 4.72 -5.88 -13.76
CA GLY A 117 3.76 -5.00 -13.11
C GLY A 117 2.46 -5.71 -12.70
N SER A 118 2.43 -7.06 -12.69
CA SER A 118 1.26 -7.78 -12.16
C SER A 118 1.26 -7.71 -10.64
N VAL A 119 0.11 -7.35 -10.06
CA VAL A 119 -0.09 -7.24 -8.61
C VAL A 119 -0.72 -8.52 -8.08
N TYR A 120 -0.07 -9.14 -7.10
CA TYR A 120 -0.57 -10.29 -6.37
C TYR A 120 -1.01 -9.83 -4.99
N VAL A 121 -2.24 -10.16 -4.62
CA VAL A 121 -2.85 -9.69 -3.37
C VAL A 121 -3.32 -10.90 -2.56
N ALA A 122 -2.91 -10.95 -1.31
CA ALA A 122 -3.55 -11.81 -0.32
C ALA A 122 -4.92 -11.20 0.02
N ASP A 123 -5.96 -11.75 -0.59
CA ASP A 123 -7.36 -11.35 -0.39
C ASP A 123 -7.88 -12.07 0.87
N TYR A 124 -7.42 -11.59 2.02
CA TYR A 124 -7.35 -12.33 3.28
C TYR A 124 -8.69 -12.90 3.72
N ALA A 125 -9.75 -12.09 3.72
CA ALA A 125 -11.07 -12.56 4.18
C ALA A 125 -11.80 -13.44 3.17
N ASN A 126 -11.24 -13.63 1.97
CA ASN A 126 -11.73 -14.57 0.96
C ASN A 126 -10.85 -15.83 0.84
N ASP A 127 -9.85 -16.02 1.73
CA ASP A 127 -8.96 -17.18 1.77
C ASP A 127 -8.28 -17.50 0.42
N ARG A 128 -7.88 -16.47 -0.33
CA ARG A 128 -7.30 -16.64 -1.66
C ARG A 128 -6.19 -15.66 -1.98
N ILE A 129 -5.41 -15.98 -3.01
CA ILE A 129 -4.50 -15.05 -3.68
C ILE A 129 -5.12 -14.65 -5.01
N THR A 130 -5.17 -13.36 -5.31
CA THR A 130 -5.61 -12.84 -6.61
C THR A 130 -4.41 -12.26 -7.38
N ARG A 131 -4.46 -12.34 -8.71
CA ARG A 131 -3.48 -11.72 -9.60
C ARG A 131 -4.18 -10.72 -10.51
N TRP A 132 -3.66 -9.51 -10.56
CA TRP A 132 -4.15 -8.40 -11.36
C TRP A 132 -3.07 -7.98 -12.34
N ARG A 133 -3.40 -7.92 -13.63
CA ARG A 133 -2.42 -7.51 -14.63
C ARG A 133 -2.33 -5.98 -14.65
N GLN A 134 -1.19 -5.44 -15.01
CA GLN A 134 -1.06 -4.01 -15.17
C GLN A 134 -2.12 -3.48 -16.16
N GLY A 135 -2.88 -2.47 -15.75
CA GLY A 135 -3.93 -1.86 -16.57
C GLY A 135 -5.27 -2.61 -16.62
N SER A 136 -5.46 -3.71 -15.87
CA SER A 136 -6.79 -4.33 -15.71
C SER A 136 -7.53 -3.70 -14.52
N LEU A 137 -8.73 -3.14 -14.76
CA LEU A 137 -9.68 -2.66 -13.73
C LEU A 137 -10.84 -3.64 -13.53
#